data_AF-A0A519MFJ5-F1
#
_entry.id   AF-A0A519MFJ5-F1
#
_cell.length_a   1.000
_cell.length_b   1.000
_cell.length_c   1.000
_cell.angle_alpha   90.00
_cell.angle_beta   90.00
_cell.angle_gamma   90.00
#
_symmetry.space_group_name_H-M   'P 1'
#
loop_
_entity.id
_entity.type
_entity.pdbx_description
1 polymer ?
#
loop_
_entity_poly.entity_id
_entity_poly.type
_entity_poly.pdbx_seq_one_letter_code
_entity_poly.pdbx_strand_id
1 'polypeptide(L)'
;MIRFFKVIATLEGVSLLLLLFIAMPLKYLYDMPEMVRFVGMAHGVLFIAYIVMAVVLHIRLRWPVLQFLIICAASIVPFGTFYIEWKYFRSEKVIK
;
A
#
# COMPACT_ATOMS: atom_id res chain seq x y z
N MET A 1 5.84 14.28 -6.20
CA MET A 1 6.26 13.11 -5.39
C MET A 1 5.19 12.69 -4.39
N ILE A 2 4.76 13.54 -3.46
CA ILE A 2 3.74 13.16 -2.46
C ILE A 2 2.39 12.74 -3.09
N ARG A 3 1.87 13.48 -4.08
CA ARG A 3 0.62 13.10 -4.77
C ARG A 3 0.73 11.74 -5.47
N PHE A 4 1.87 11.45 -6.10
CA PHE A 4 2.13 10.15 -6.72
C PHE A 4 2.19 9.03 -5.69
N PHE A 5 2.86 9.25 -4.56
CA PHE A 5 2.88 8.29 -3.47
C PHE A 5 1.49 8.00 -2.91
N LYS A 6 0.63 9.03 -2.75
CA LYS A 6 -0.77 8.81 -2.36
C LYS A 6 -1.48 7.89 -3.34
N VAL A 7 -1.40 8.16 -4.64
CA VAL A 7 -2.03 7.31 -5.67
C VAL A 7 -1.52 5.87 -5.58
N ILE A 8 -0.21 5.67 -5.46
CA ILE A 8 0.37 4.32 -5.33
C ILE A 8 -0.10 3.64 -4.04
N ALA A 9 -0.12 4.35 -2.92
CA ALA A 9 -0.59 3.85 -1.63
C ALA A 9 -2.07 3.43 -1.67
N THR A 10 -2.93 4.25 -2.28
CA THR A 10 -4.35 3.93 -2.44
C THR A 10 -4.53 2.73 -3.37
N LEU A 11 -3.80 2.68 -4.51
CA LEU A 11 -3.86 1.54 -5.43
C LEU A 11 -3.36 0.25 -4.79
N GLU A 12 -2.26 0.31 -4.03
CA GLU A 12 -1.71 -0.81 -3.29
C GLU A 12 -2.73 -1.33 -2.27
N GLY A 13 -3.34 -0.43 -1.47
CA GLY A 13 -4.39 -0.79 -0.53
C GLY A 13 -5.61 -1.42 -1.19
N VAL A 14 -6.08 -0.86 -2.30
CA VAL A 14 -7.18 -1.43 -3.08
C VAL A 14 -6.79 -2.81 -3.62
N SER A 15 -5.58 -2.97 -4.15
CA SER A 15 -5.11 -4.24 -4.71
C SER A 15 -5.00 -5.35 -3.66
N LEU A 16 -4.60 -5.00 -2.42
CA LEU A 16 -4.58 -5.92 -1.28
C LEU A 16 -5.99 -6.37 -0.89
N LEU A 17 -6.94 -5.42 -0.86
CA LEU A 17 -8.35 -5.72 -0.59
C LEU A 17 -8.96 -6.59 -1.68
N LEU A 18 -8.70 -6.30 -2.95
CA LEU A 18 -9.14 -7.14 -4.07
C LEU A 18 -8.54 -8.56 -3.96
N LEU A 19 -7.27 -8.68 -3.58
CA LEU A 19 -6.63 -9.97 -3.41
C LEU A 19 -7.28 -10.79 -2.28
N LEU A 20 -7.52 -10.17 -1.13
CA LEU A 20 -8.08 -10.84 0.05
C LEU A 20 -9.57 -11.12 -0.06
N PHE A 21 -10.37 -10.18 -0.59
CA PHE A 21 -11.83 -10.29 -0.60
C PHE A 21 -12.40 -10.84 -1.91
N ILE A 22 -11.64 -10.81 -3.00
CA ILE A 22 -12.11 -11.34 -4.29
C ILE A 22 -11.28 -12.55 -4.69
N ALA A 23 -9.96 -12.39 -4.85
CA ALA A 23 -9.13 -13.45 -5.41
C ALA A 23 -9.06 -14.68 -4.50
N MET A 24 -8.96 -14.50 -3.17
CA MET A 24 -8.96 -15.60 -2.21
C MET A 24 -10.30 -16.34 -2.16
N PRO A 25 -11.47 -15.69 -2.02
CA PRO A 25 -12.76 -16.38 -2.12
C PRO A 25 -12.97 -17.09 -3.47
N LEU A 26 -12.58 -16.49 -4.59
CA LEU A 26 -12.66 -17.17 -5.89
C LEU A 26 -11.79 -18.43 -5.96
N LYS A 27 -10.58 -18.38 -5.37
CA LYS A 27 -9.70 -19.54 -5.29
C LYS A 27 -10.34 -20.68 -4.50
N TYR A 28 -10.94 -20.41 -3.34
CA TYR A 28 -11.45 -21.45 -2.45
C TYR A 28 -12.88 -21.90 -2.78
N LEU A 29 -13.73 -21.03 -3.33
CA LEU A 29 -15.14 -21.33 -3.61
C LEU A 29 -15.38 -21.80 -5.04
N TYR A 30 -14.57 -21.35 -6.00
CA TYR A 30 -14.75 -21.62 -7.42
C TYR A 30 -13.57 -22.36 -8.06
N ASP A 31 -12.56 -22.75 -7.27
CA ASP A 31 -11.33 -23.43 -7.76
C ASP A 31 -10.65 -22.69 -8.92
N MET A 32 -10.73 -21.35 -8.93
CA MET A 32 -10.12 -20.49 -9.96
C MET A 32 -8.86 -19.79 -9.42
N PRO A 33 -7.69 -20.45 -9.37
CA PRO A 33 -6.46 -19.86 -8.84
C PRO A 33 -5.85 -18.78 -9.74
N GLU A 34 -6.27 -18.69 -11.01
CA GLU A 34 -5.71 -17.76 -12.00
C GLU A 34 -5.88 -16.29 -11.58
N MET A 35 -7.02 -15.94 -10.97
CA MET A 35 -7.28 -14.59 -10.48
C MET A 35 -6.31 -14.16 -9.39
N VAL A 36 -5.91 -15.08 -8.51
CA VAL A 36 -4.87 -14.81 -7.49
C VAL A 36 -3.53 -14.53 -8.16
N ARG A 37 -3.24 -15.18 -9.29
CA ARG A 37 -1.99 -14.96 -10.01
C ARG A 37 -1.94 -13.57 -10.62
N PHE A 38 -2.98 -13.15 -11.34
CA PHE A 38 -3.02 -11.82 -11.95
C PHE A 38 -3.08 -10.70 -10.91
N VAL A 39 -4.00 -10.80 -9.94
CA VAL A 39 -4.17 -9.78 -8.90
C VAL A 39 -2.96 -9.76 -7.95
N GLY A 40 -2.39 -10.92 -7.64
CA GLY A 40 -1.18 -11.04 -6.82
C GLY A 40 0.06 -10.45 -7.48
N MET A 41 0.25 -10.66 -8.78
CA MET A 41 1.32 -10.01 -9.51
C MET A 41 1.14 -8.49 -9.55
N ALA A 42 -0.07 -8.00 -9.84
CA ALA A 42 -0.37 -6.58 -9.84
C ALA A 42 -0.12 -5.94 -8.46
N HIS A 43 -0.60 -6.59 -7.40
CA HIS A 43 -0.37 -6.16 -6.02
C HIS A 43 1.12 -6.16 -5.67
N GLY A 44 1.87 -7.21 -6.01
CA GLY A 44 3.30 -7.29 -5.74
C GLY A 44 4.10 -6.15 -6.39
N VAL A 45 3.76 -5.78 -7.63
CA VAL A 45 4.38 -4.62 -8.31
C VAL A 45 4.05 -3.32 -7.59
N LEU A 46 2.79 -3.12 -7.19
CA LEU A 46 2.35 -1.94 -6.44
C LEU A 46 3.02 -1.86 -5.06
N PHE A 47 3.20 -2.99 -4.37
CA PHE A 47 3.88 -3.07 -3.09
C PHE A 47 5.35 -2.64 -3.21
N ILE A 48 6.07 -3.14 -4.21
CA ILE A 48 7.46 -2.73 -4.48
C ILE A 48 7.52 -1.23 -4.77
N ALA A 49 6.63 -0.74 -5.65
CA ALA A 49 6.56 0.69 -5.98
C ALA A 49 6.28 1.55 -4.74
N TYR A 50 5.40 1.10 -3.85
CA TYR A 50 5.10 1.76 -2.59
C TYR A 50 6.32 1.84 -1.68
N ILE A 51 7.03 0.74 -1.46
CA ILE A 51 8.24 0.69 -0.61
C ILE A 51 9.33 1.59 -1.16
N VAL A 52 9.62 1.52 -2.47
CA VAL A 52 10.63 2.38 -3.12
C VAL A 52 10.28 3.85 -2.91
N MET A 53 9.02 4.23 -3.13
CA MET A 53 8.57 5.61 -2.93
C MET A 53 8.60 6.05 -1.46
N ALA A 54 8.29 5.14 -0.53
CA ALA A 54 8.38 5.40 0.91
C ALA A 54 9.83 5.67 1.34
N VAL A 55 10.81 4.93 0.79
CA VAL A 55 12.24 5.15 1.04
C VAL A 55 12.68 6.50 0.46
N VAL A 56 12.30 6.82 -0.77
CA VAL A 56 12.63 8.11 -1.41
C VAL A 56 12.06 9.28 -0.59
N LEU A 57 10.81 9.17 -0.12
CA LEU A 57 10.19 10.19 0.72
C LEU A 57 10.85 10.30 2.10
N HIS A 58 11.21 9.17 2.72
CA HIS A 58 11.94 9.15 3.99
C HIS A 58 13.25 9.93 3.90
N ILE A 59 14.03 9.74 2.83
CA ILE A 59 15.29 10.45 2.61
C ILE A 59 15.04 11.94 2.31
N ARG A 60 14.07 12.25 1.43
CA ARG A 60 13.76 13.64 1.01
C ARG A 60 13.20 14.50 2.14
N LEU A 61 12.34 13.93 2.97
CA LEU A 61 11.61 14.63 4.03
C LEU A 61 12.23 14.39 5.42
N ARG A 62 13.34 13.64 5.50
CA ARG A 62 14.06 13.28 6.74
C ARG A 62 13.11 12.76 7.84
N TRP A 63 12.18 11.90 7.45
CA TRP A 63 11.23 11.34 8.40
C TRP A 63 11.93 10.52 9.49
N PRO A 64 11.44 10.52 10.73
CA PRO A 64 11.95 9.60 11.75
C PRO A 64 11.76 8.16 11.28
N VAL A 65 12.74 7.30 11.57
CA VAL A 65 12.75 5.87 11.17
C VAL A 65 11.48 5.16 11.66
N LEU A 66 10.96 5.54 12.83
CA LEU A 66 9.70 5.01 13.35
C LEU A 66 8.51 5.30 12.43
N GLN A 67 8.43 6.49 11.84
CA GLN A 67 7.38 6.84 10.90
C GLN A 67 7.51 6.04 9.60
N PHE A 68 8.73 5.89 9.08
CA PHE A 68 8.99 5.05 7.92
C PHE A 68 8.54 3.60 8.16
N LEU A 69 8.87 3.03 9.33
CA LEU A 69 8.42 1.69 9.71
C LEU A 69 6.90 1.58 9.80
N ILE A 70 6.22 2.57 10.39
CA ILE A 70 4.74 2.59 10.45
C ILE A 70 4.14 2.63 9.03
N ILE A 71 4.70 3.43 8.13
CA ILE A 71 4.24 3.54 6.73
C ILE A 71 4.46 2.21 5.98
N CYS A 72 5.59 1.53 6.19
CA CYS A 72 5.86 0.22 5.61
C CYS A 72 4.98 -0.88 6.22
N ALA A 73 4.73 -0.86 7.53
CA ALA A 73 3.83 -1.83 8.16
C ALA A 73 2.37 -1.64 7.68
N ALA A 74 1.99 -0.40 7.37
CA ALA A 74 0.67 -0.07 6.89
C ALA A 74 0.35 -0.63 5.49
N SER A 75 1.33 -1.00 4.66
CA SER A 75 1.05 -1.71 3.40
C SER A 75 0.76 -3.20 3.60
N ILE A 76 1.12 -3.78 4.74
CA ILE A 76 0.85 -5.19 5.04
C ILE A 76 -0.54 -5.36 5.67
N VAL A 77 -0.98 -4.36 6.43
CA VAL A 77 -2.28 -4.38 7.11
C VAL A 77 -3.37 -4.00 6.11
N PRO A 78 -4.42 -4.83 5.91
CA PRO A 78 -5.57 -4.42 5.12
C PRO A 78 -6.15 -3.12 5.72
N PHE A 79 -6.38 -2.12 4.87
CA PHE A 79 -6.76 -0.75 5.23
C PHE A 79 -5.67 0.16 5.84
N GLY A 80 -4.46 -0.33 6.07
CA GLY A 80 -3.39 0.45 6.67
C GLY A 80 -2.96 1.65 5.81
N THR A 81 -2.84 1.47 4.50
CA THR A 81 -2.48 2.56 3.57
C THR A 81 -3.52 3.68 3.53
N PHE A 82 -4.80 3.35 3.63
CA PHE A 82 -5.88 4.34 3.75
C PHE A 82 -5.80 5.13 5.06
N TYR A 83 -5.44 4.47 6.17
CA TYR A 83 -5.21 5.14 7.44
C TYR A 83 -4.01 6.09 7.38
N ILE A 84 -2.92 5.68 6.72
CA ILE A 84 -1.77 6.56 6.49
C ILE A 84 -2.18 7.77 5.67
N GLU A 85 -2.94 7.56 4.60
CA GLU A 85 -3.45 8.64 3.75
C GLU A 85 -4.30 9.64 4.56
N TRP A 86 -5.23 9.15 5.38
CA TRP A 86 -6.09 10.00 6.19
C TRP A 86 -5.31 10.74 7.30
N LYS A 87 -4.43 10.05 8.03
CA LYS A 87 -3.73 10.61 9.19
C LYS A 87 -2.59 11.55 8.82
N TYR A 88 -1.76 11.14 7.87
CA TYR A 88 -0.49 11.79 7.60
C TYR A 88 -0.56 12.79 6.43
N PHE A 89 -1.47 12.56 5.49
CA PHE A 89 -1.54 13.33 4.25
C PHE A 89 -2.71 14.32 4.17
N ARG A 90 -3.69 14.22 5.07
CA ARG A 90 -4.78 15.20 5.25
C ARG A 90 -4.42 16.29 6.26
N SER A 91 -3.51 16.00 7.20
CA SER A 91 -3.18 16.90 8.32
C SER A 91 -1.92 17.74 8.14
N GLU A 92 -1.20 17.67 7.01
CA GLU A 92 0.12 18.33 6.78
C GLU A 92 1.22 18.06 7.84
N LYS A 93 0.96 17.23 8.86
CA LYS A 93 1.89 16.93 9.97
C LYS A 93 3.20 16.27 9.54
N VAL A 94 3.28 15.79 8.31
CA VAL A 94 4.43 15.07 7.74
C VAL A 94 5.38 15.97 6.94
N ILE A 95 4.96 17.22 6.69
CA ILE A 95 5.75 18.21 5.94
C ILE A 95 6.47 19.19 6.90
N LYS A 96 6.24 19.07 8.22
CA LYS A 96 7.00 19.81 9.24
C LYS A 96 8.26 19.06 9.64
#